data_AF-A0A6L5H6Y3-F1
#
_entry.id   AF-A0A6L5H6Y3-F1
#
_cell.length_a   1.000
_cell.length_b   1.000
_cell.length_c   1.000
_cell.angle_alpha   90.00
_cell.angle_beta   90.00
_cell.angle_gamma   90.00
#
_symmetry.space_group_name_H-M   'P 1'
#
loop_
_entity.id
_entity.type
_entity.pdbx_description
1 polymer ?
#
loop_
_entity_poly.entity_id
_entity_poly.type
_entity_poly.pdbx_seq_one_letter_code
_entity_poly.pdbx_strand_id
1 'polypeptide(L)'
;MKKIVFASALALTLAGAVLTNDVFANDRLVATQSVNGKNENVLTSEVLKPASGNVLVGIKGEFLTPNKQSILDAINKIRKEAADEGLVDKYVPIKWSTDLEKTAFVRATEVSVALKPERLSTKEIWTAFPSSNSIRGEALDVNYEGFLKAIENWHAEKANYVAKKKGGTSKEFTGYYEVLINSKFTYVGLAAFKNAASSQQVATISLALGDDASSEELAGGYGSAIQYTEVTASNLSTVKSKATVVEKPLKDFRTSTSSQSGWVQSNGKWYFYESGDVKTGWVKTGGKWYYLNDLGVMQTGFVEVDGAWYFLDSSGAMFTGWGTDGSRWFYFDGSGAMKTGWYKENGTWYYLDQSGVMKTGWFKVGKYWYYAYGSGALAVSTTTPDGYRVNGNGEWVN
;
A
#
# COMPACT_ATOMS: atom_id res chain seq x y z
N MET A 1 -24.10 -17.12 -22.82
CA MET A 1 -23.19 -16.69 -21.74
C MET A 1 -23.75 -15.44 -21.08
N LYS A 2 -24.00 -15.47 -19.77
CA LYS A 2 -24.33 -14.25 -19.01
C LYS A 2 -23.04 -13.45 -18.88
N LYS A 3 -22.99 -12.27 -19.50
CA LYS A 3 -21.89 -11.32 -19.36
C LYS A 3 -22.03 -10.68 -17.97
N ILE A 4 -21.09 -10.97 -17.06
CA ILE A 4 -21.06 -10.33 -15.74
C ILE A 4 -20.05 -9.20 -15.80
N VAL A 5 -20.55 -7.97 -15.75
CA VAL A 5 -19.74 -6.78 -15.46
C VAL A 5 -19.43 -6.79 -13.98
N PHE A 6 -18.19 -6.48 -13.58
CA PHE A 6 -17.75 -6.39 -12.18
C PHE A 6 -18.38 -5.18 -11.44
N ALA A 7 -19.71 -5.04 -11.47
CA ALA A 7 -20.49 -4.03 -10.76
C ALA A 7 -21.54 -4.69 -9.84
N SER A 8 -21.70 -4.15 -8.65
CA SER A 8 -22.20 -4.81 -7.43
C SER A 8 -23.61 -4.40 -6.98
N ALA A 9 -24.28 -5.28 -6.25
CA ALA A 9 -25.34 -4.95 -5.29
C ALA A 9 -25.33 -5.97 -4.12
N LEU A 10 -25.45 -5.47 -2.88
CA LEU A 10 -25.15 -6.16 -1.61
C LEU A 10 -26.42 -6.66 -0.89
N ALA A 11 -26.33 -7.83 -0.25
CA ALA A 11 -26.93 -8.08 1.06
C ALA A 11 -26.18 -9.24 1.76
N LEU A 12 -25.34 -8.93 2.76
CA LEU A 12 -24.89 -9.91 3.76
C LEU A 12 -25.67 -9.62 5.06
N THR A 13 -26.38 -10.62 5.54
CA THR A 13 -27.15 -10.56 6.78
C THR A 13 -26.22 -10.48 7.98
N LEU A 14 -26.36 -9.41 8.79
CA LEU A 14 -25.72 -9.25 10.09
C LEU A 14 -26.19 -10.35 11.05
N ALA A 15 -25.27 -11.20 11.51
CA ALA A 15 -25.41 -11.88 12.79
C ALA A 15 -24.52 -11.12 13.78
N GLY A 16 -25.17 -10.39 14.69
CA GLY A 16 -24.49 -9.57 15.68
C GLY A 16 -23.78 -10.41 16.75
N ALA A 17 -22.56 -10.00 17.07
CA ALA A 17 -21.96 -10.10 18.40
C ALA A 17 -20.91 -9.00 18.52
N VAL A 18 -21.18 -8.03 19.39
CA VAL A 18 -20.23 -7.02 19.88
C VAL A 18 -19.27 -7.69 20.87
N LEU A 19 -17.97 -7.39 20.78
CA LEU A 19 -16.87 -7.44 21.78
C LEU A 19 -15.58 -7.25 20.93
N THR A 20 -14.65 -6.31 21.08
CA THR A 20 -14.14 -5.43 22.14
C THR A 20 -13.74 -4.06 21.55
N ASN A 21 -13.59 -3.03 22.40
CA ASN A 21 -13.23 -1.65 22.06
C ASN A 21 -11.76 -1.47 21.60
N ASP A 22 -11.35 -2.10 20.50
CA ASP A 22 -10.11 -1.73 19.83
C ASP A 22 -10.44 -0.84 18.64
N VAL A 23 -10.51 0.47 18.90
CA VAL A 23 -10.59 1.49 17.85
C VAL A 23 -9.26 1.46 17.11
N PHE A 24 -9.18 0.70 16.02
CA PHE A 24 -8.04 0.76 15.11
C PHE A 24 -8.02 2.12 14.40
N ALA A 25 -7.34 3.10 15.01
CA ALA A 25 -7.15 4.42 14.43
C ALA A 25 -6.36 4.36 13.10
N ASN A 26 -5.62 3.28 12.87
CA ASN A 26 -4.81 3.03 11.68
C ASN A 26 -5.25 1.75 10.96
N ASP A 27 -5.35 1.80 9.64
CA ASP A 27 -5.48 0.59 8.80
C ASP A 27 -4.32 -0.40 8.93
N ARG A 28 -3.17 0.05 9.44
CA ARG A 28 -1.95 -0.72 9.69
C ARG A 28 -1.84 -1.22 11.13
N LEU A 29 -2.73 -0.86 12.03
CA LEU A 29 -2.69 -1.39 13.39
C LEU A 29 -3.16 -2.84 13.38
N VAL A 30 -2.26 -3.74 13.74
CA VAL A 30 -2.46 -5.20 13.77
C VAL A 30 -3.13 -5.63 15.06
N ALA A 31 -2.59 -5.15 16.17
CA ALA A 31 -3.01 -5.46 17.52
C ALA A 31 -2.42 -4.43 18.48
N THR A 32 -3.05 -4.29 19.65
CA THR A 32 -2.47 -3.65 20.81
C THR A 32 -2.22 -4.73 21.85
N GLN A 33 -0.97 -5.03 22.17
CA GLN A 33 -0.62 -6.09 23.12
C GLN A 33 -0.27 -5.53 24.48
N SER A 34 -0.91 -6.02 25.53
CA SER A 34 -0.46 -5.75 26.90
C SER A 34 0.74 -6.64 27.24
N VAL A 35 1.95 -6.09 27.15
CA VAL A 35 3.18 -6.74 27.61
C VAL A 35 3.55 -6.14 28.97
N ASN A 36 3.51 -6.96 30.03
CA ASN A 36 3.78 -6.52 31.41
C ASN A 36 2.95 -5.30 31.84
N GLY A 37 1.68 -5.23 31.43
CA GLY A 37 0.77 -4.12 31.75
C GLY A 37 0.98 -2.86 30.91
N LYS A 38 1.88 -2.86 29.93
CA LYS A 38 2.04 -1.78 28.94
C LYS A 38 1.48 -2.22 27.60
N ASN A 39 0.67 -1.36 26.99
CA ASN A 39 0.13 -1.58 25.66
C ASN A 39 1.17 -1.22 24.60
N GLU A 40 1.51 -2.19 23.74
CA GLU A 40 2.40 -2.05 22.60
C GLU A 40 1.58 -2.13 21.31
N ASN A 41 1.63 -1.10 20.48
CA ASN A 41 0.96 -1.06 19.19
C ASN A 41 1.79 -1.78 18.13
N VAL A 42 1.20 -2.78 17.47
CA VAL A 42 1.87 -3.52 16.39
C VAL A 42 1.40 -2.93 15.07
N LEU A 43 2.29 -2.26 14.35
CA LEU A 43 2.00 -1.61 13.07
C LEU A 43 2.61 -2.44 11.94
N THR A 44 1.83 -2.75 10.90
CA THR A 44 2.35 -3.46 9.71
C THR A 44 3.35 -2.60 8.96
N SER A 45 4.12 -3.20 8.05
CA SER A 45 4.82 -2.54 6.94
C SER A 45 3.85 -2.07 5.85
N GLU A 46 4.38 -1.31 4.89
CA GLU A 46 3.72 -0.83 3.68
C GLU A 46 3.40 -1.98 2.69
N VAL A 47 4.13 -3.09 2.82
CA VAL A 47 3.85 -4.35 2.15
C VAL A 47 3.57 -5.45 3.17
N LEU A 48 2.70 -6.41 2.85
CA LEU A 48 2.49 -7.61 3.68
C LEU A 48 3.35 -8.79 3.24
N LYS A 49 3.77 -8.78 1.97
CA LYS A 49 4.67 -9.77 1.38
C LYS A 49 5.98 -9.09 1.01
N PRO A 50 7.11 -9.49 1.61
CA PRO A 50 8.40 -8.92 1.25
C PRO A 50 8.79 -9.32 -0.17
N ALA A 51 9.54 -8.46 -0.86
CA ALA A 51 10.14 -8.80 -2.15
C ALA A 51 11.16 -9.94 -2.01
N SER A 52 11.43 -10.64 -3.12
CA SER A 52 12.44 -11.70 -3.16
C SER A 52 13.79 -11.20 -2.65
N GLY A 53 14.38 -11.92 -1.69
CA GLY A 53 15.63 -11.54 -1.03
C GLY A 53 15.45 -10.59 0.17
N ASN A 54 14.23 -10.16 0.46
CA ASN A 54 13.90 -9.32 1.62
C ASN A 54 13.10 -10.13 2.66
N VAL A 55 13.04 -9.61 3.87
CA VAL A 55 12.28 -10.15 5.01
C VAL A 55 11.48 -9.02 5.66
N LEU A 56 10.37 -9.36 6.31
CA LEU A 56 9.64 -8.43 7.17
C LEU A 56 10.08 -8.63 8.62
N VAL A 57 10.46 -7.53 9.27
CA VAL A 57 10.79 -7.53 10.70
C VAL A 57 10.17 -6.34 11.40
N GLY A 58 9.77 -6.53 12.64
CA GLY A 58 9.32 -5.47 13.54
C GLY A 58 10.51 -4.75 14.16
N ILE A 59 10.48 -3.43 14.18
CA ILE A 59 11.44 -2.60 14.92
C ILE A 59 10.69 -1.97 16.10
N LYS A 60 11.15 -2.28 17.31
CA LYS A 60 10.53 -1.80 18.54
C LYS A 60 11.00 -0.39 18.90
N GLY A 61 10.07 0.46 19.33
CA GLY A 61 10.37 1.82 19.79
C GLY A 61 9.11 2.53 20.30
N GLU A 62 9.10 3.85 20.15
CA GLU A 62 7.99 4.70 20.57
C GLU A 62 7.71 5.78 19.51
N PHE A 63 6.45 5.90 19.08
CA PHE A 63 6.00 7.01 18.25
C PHE A 63 5.48 8.16 19.11
N LEU A 64 5.96 9.37 18.85
CA LEU A 64 5.41 10.56 19.49
C LEU A 64 4.03 10.90 18.93
N THR A 65 3.13 11.35 19.80
CA THR A 65 1.82 11.85 19.37
C THR A 65 1.97 13.27 18.80
N PRO A 66 1.60 13.52 17.54
CA PRO A 66 1.71 14.84 16.95
C PRO A 66 0.60 15.76 17.44
N ASN A 67 0.93 17.03 17.71
CA ASN A 67 -0.08 18.08 17.73
C ASN A 67 -0.36 18.52 16.28
N LYS A 68 -1.36 17.86 15.65
CA LYS A 68 -1.73 18.06 14.23
C LYS A 68 -1.88 19.54 13.87
N GLN A 69 -2.62 20.30 14.70
CA GLN A 69 -2.91 21.70 14.40
C GLN A 69 -1.65 22.56 14.46
N SER A 70 -0.85 22.45 15.52
CA SER A 70 0.37 23.26 15.65
C SER A 70 1.39 22.97 14.53
N ILE A 71 1.48 21.73 14.07
CA ILE A 71 2.33 21.36 12.93
C ILE A 71 1.83 22.01 11.64
N LEU A 72 0.53 21.89 11.35
CA LEU A 72 -0.08 22.50 10.17
C LEU A 72 0.08 24.02 10.19
N ASP A 73 -0.14 24.66 11.33
CA ASP A 73 0.02 26.11 11.50
C ASP A 73 1.47 26.54 11.23
N ALA A 74 2.45 25.81 11.77
CA ALA A 74 3.87 26.10 11.58
C ALA A 74 4.27 25.99 10.10
N ILE A 75 3.90 24.90 9.42
CA ILE A 75 4.20 24.70 8.00
C ILE A 75 3.47 25.76 7.16
N ASN A 76 2.19 26.01 7.42
CA ASN A 76 1.41 26.98 6.65
C ASN A 76 1.91 28.42 6.81
N LYS A 77 2.42 28.78 7.99
CA LYS A 77 3.11 30.06 8.20
C LYS A 77 4.33 30.20 7.30
N ILE A 78 5.18 29.17 7.22
CA ILE A 78 6.36 29.14 6.35
C ILE A 78 5.96 29.27 4.87
N ARG A 79 4.95 28.52 4.43
CA ARG A 79 4.47 28.57 3.04
C ARG A 79 3.88 29.93 2.68
N LYS A 80 3.18 30.56 3.62
CA LYS A 80 2.65 31.91 3.44
C LYS A 80 3.77 32.94 3.32
N GLU A 81 4.76 32.89 4.21
CA GLU A 81 5.96 33.72 4.15
C GLU A 81 6.67 33.59 2.80
N ALA A 82 6.89 32.36 2.33
CA ALA A 82 7.53 32.11 1.04
C ALA A 82 6.74 32.69 -0.15
N ALA A 83 5.41 32.64 -0.11
CA ALA A 83 4.57 33.24 -1.14
C ALA A 83 4.58 34.78 -1.08
N ASP A 84 4.49 35.35 0.11
CA ASP A 84 4.52 36.80 0.33
C ASP A 84 5.89 37.40 -0.12
N GLU A 85 6.96 36.61 -0.06
CA GLU A 85 8.30 36.97 -0.54
C GLU A 85 8.56 36.62 -2.02
N GLY A 86 7.58 36.07 -2.74
CA GLY A 86 7.75 35.68 -4.16
C GLY A 86 8.72 34.52 -4.38
N LEU A 87 8.97 33.69 -3.36
CA LEU A 87 9.76 32.47 -3.49
C LEU A 87 8.99 31.37 -4.22
N VAL A 88 7.66 31.42 -4.19
CA VAL A 88 6.73 30.57 -4.95
C VAL A 88 5.61 31.42 -5.56
N ASP A 89 4.98 30.93 -6.63
CA ASP A 89 4.00 31.71 -7.42
C ASP A 89 2.70 32.01 -6.68
N LYS A 90 2.35 31.17 -5.70
CA LYS A 90 1.12 31.31 -4.91
C LYS A 90 1.23 30.63 -3.55
N TYR A 91 0.49 31.17 -2.59
CA TYR A 91 0.24 30.48 -1.34
C TYR A 91 -0.76 29.34 -1.55
N VAL A 92 -0.40 28.15 -1.09
CA VAL A 92 -1.30 26.98 -1.04
C VAL A 92 -1.24 26.42 0.38
N PRO A 93 -2.34 26.45 1.16
CA PRO A 93 -2.35 25.85 2.47
C PRO A 93 -2.18 24.33 2.35
N ILE A 94 -1.39 23.76 3.26
CA ILE A 94 -1.23 22.34 3.43
C ILE A 94 -2.22 21.80 4.46
N LYS A 95 -2.68 20.58 4.22
CA LYS A 95 -3.56 19.82 5.10
C LYS A 95 -2.94 18.50 5.52
N TRP A 96 -3.53 17.81 6.49
CA TRP A 96 -3.03 16.52 6.93
C TRP A 96 -3.48 15.39 5.99
N SER A 97 -2.66 14.36 5.82
CA SER A 97 -3.03 13.12 5.14
C SER A 97 -2.67 11.92 5.99
N THR A 98 -3.69 11.13 6.32
CA THR A 98 -3.53 9.88 7.06
C THR A 98 -2.57 8.91 6.36
N ASP A 99 -2.59 8.86 5.02
CA ASP A 99 -1.74 7.94 4.26
C ASP A 99 -0.28 8.39 4.18
N LEU A 100 -0.05 9.71 4.05
CA LEU A 100 1.30 10.25 4.15
C LEU A 100 1.87 10.08 5.57
N GLU A 101 1.03 10.15 6.60
CA GLU A 101 1.45 9.88 7.97
C GLU A 101 1.87 8.42 8.13
N LYS A 102 1.07 7.46 7.65
CA LYS A 102 1.43 6.03 7.60
C LYS A 102 2.78 5.81 6.91
N THR A 103 3.07 6.55 5.84
CA THR A 103 4.38 6.53 5.17
C THR A 103 5.48 7.04 6.10
N ALA A 104 5.25 8.19 6.75
CA ALA A 104 6.19 8.77 7.69
C ALA A 104 6.52 7.84 8.87
N PHE A 105 5.56 7.03 9.37
CA PHE A 105 5.80 6.03 10.41
C PHE A 105 6.94 5.07 10.02
N VAL A 106 6.91 4.50 8.82
CA VAL A 106 7.96 3.58 8.33
C VAL A 106 9.28 4.31 8.19
N ARG A 107 9.25 5.49 7.57
CA ARG A 107 10.46 6.24 7.25
C ARG A 107 11.17 6.74 8.50
N ALA A 108 10.44 7.24 9.48
CA ALA A 108 10.99 7.60 10.78
C ALA A 108 11.67 6.38 11.42
N THR A 109 11.04 5.20 11.38
CA THR A 109 11.64 3.96 11.89
C THR A 109 12.90 3.54 11.12
N GLU A 110 12.91 3.55 9.79
CA GLU A 110 14.09 3.19 8.99
C GLU A 110 15.26 4.13 9.27
N VAL A 111 15.01 5.44 9.35
CA VAL A 111 16.03 6.45 9.67
C VAL A 111 16.57 6.25 11.09
N SER A 112 15.75 5.78 12.04
CA SER A 112 16.22 5.48 13.40
C SER A 112 17.26 4.35 13.46
N VAL A 113 17.35 3.53 12.41
CA VAL A 113 18.32 2.44 12.26
C VAL A 113 19.48 2.86 11.34
N ALA A 114 19.16 3.49 10.21
CA ALA A 114 20.16 3.88 9.22
C ALA A 114 20.96 5.12 9.65
N LEU A 115 20.32 6.04 10.38
CA LEU A 115 20.79 7.40 10.73
C LEU A 115 21.14 8.27 9.52
N LYS A 116 20.56 7.93 8.37
CA LYS A 116 20.71 8.60 7.07
C LYS A 116 19.46 8.31 6.24
N PRO A 117 19.18 9.06 5.17
CA PRO A 117 17.94 8.95 4.40
C PRO A 117 17.89 7.72 3.48
N GLU A 118 18.28 6.55 3.98
CA GLU A 118 18.32 5.29 3.23
C GLU A 118 17.20 4.35 3.68
N ARG A 119 16.73 3.53 2.74
CA ARG A 119 15.81 2.41 3.02
C ARG A 119 16.58 1.27 3.67
N LEU A 120 15.89 0.41 4.42
CA LEU A 120 16.47 -0.86 4.89
C LEU A 120 16.31 -1.98 3.86
N SER A 121 15.48 -1.77 2.84
CA SER A 121 15.27 -2.62 1.67
C SER A 121 15.87 -2.01 0.40
N THR A 122 15.82 -2.77 -0.69
CA THR A 122 16.24 -2.32 -2.04
C THR A 122 15.13 -1.60 -2.82
N LYS A 123 13.94 -1.44 -2.24
CA LYS A 123 12.83 -0.77 -2.93
C LYS A 123 13.01 0.74 -2.88
N GLU A 124 12.85 1.36 -4.03
CA GLU A 124 12.67 2.81 -4.11
C GLU A 124 11.59 3.26 -3.14
N ILE A 125 11.85 4.37 -2.43
CA ILE A 125 10.94 4.89 -1.41
C ILE A 125 9.52 5.09 -1.98
N TRP A 126 9.39 5.50 -3.24
CA TRP A 126 8.11 5.81 -3.88
C TRP A 126 7.37 4.59 -4.43
N THR A 127 8.03 3.45 -4.62
CA THR A 127 7.37 2.23 -5.11
C THR A 127 6.90 1.33 -3.98
N ALA A 128 7.34 1.60 -2.75
CA ALA A 128 6.97 0.83 -1.57
C ALA A 128 5.60 1.24 -1.00
N PHE A 129 5.13 2.48 -1.22
CA PHE A 129 3.86 2.98 -0.69
C PHE A 129 2.78 3.02 -1.78
N PRO A 130 1.80 2.09 -1.77
CA PRO A 130 0.81 1.94 -2.85
C PRO A 130 -0.35 2.96 -2.80
N SER A 131 -0.26 4.05 -2.02
CA SER A 131 -1.35 5.04 -1.95
C SER A 131 -1.56 5.72 -3.31
N SER A 132 -2.80 6.05 -3.65
CA SER A 132 -3.20 6.78 -4.87
C SER A 132 -2.61 8.18 -5.01
N ASN A 133 -1.96 8.69 -3.96
CA ASN A 133 -1.38 10.04 -3.91
C ASN A 133 -0.13 10.12 -4.78
N SER A 134 0.06 11.22 -5.51
CA SER A 134 1.31 11.45 -6.23
C SER A 134 2.39 11.91 -5.22
N ILE A 135 3.05 10.93 -4.60
CA ILE A 135 4.07 11.16 -3.58
C ILE A 135 5.31 11.74 -4.26
N ARG A 136 5.76 12.95 -3.90
CA ARG A 136 6.99 13.55 -4.49
C ARG A 136 7.86 14.39 -3.55
N GLY A 137 7.64 14.40 -2.23
CA GLY A 137 8.47 15.17 -1.29
C GLY A 137 8.70 14.44 0.04
N GLU A 138 9.95 14.45 0.53
CA GLU A 138 10.32 13.92 1.84
C GLU A 138 11.35 14.85 2.53
N ALA A 139 11.24 14.99 3.85
CA ALA A 139 12.29 15.53 4.71
C ALA A 139 12.53 14.57 5.88
N LEU A 140 13.80 14.28 6.18
CA LEU A 140 14.20 13.32 7.21
C LEU A 140 15.17 13.98 8.18
N ASP A 141 14.82 14.00 9.46
CA ASP A 141 15.63 14.66 10.47
C ASP A 141 15.91 13.74 11.65
N VAL A 142 17.02 14.01 12.33
CA VAL A 142 17.40 13.40 13.60
C VAL A 142 17.28 14.49 14.64
N ASN A 143 16.25 14.45 15.48
CA ASN A 143 15.87 15.60 16.31
C ASN A 143 15.48 15.19 17.74
N TYR A 144 16.10 15.85 18.72
CA TYR A 144 15.89 15.61 20.16
C TYR A 144 14.62 16.29 20.69
N GLU A 145 14.17 17.36 20.03
CA GLU A 145 13.23 18.34 20.57
C GLU A 145 11.81 18.22 19.97
N GLY A 146 11.63 17.33 18.99
CA GLY A 146 10.32 16.98 18.45
C GLY A 146 9.90 17.74 17.19
N PHE A 147 8.62 17.61 16.83
CA PHE A 147 8.09 18.01 15.51
C PHE A 147 8.31 19.49 15.17
N LEU A 148 7.97 20.41 16.09
CA LEU A 148 8.08 21.84 15.82
C LEU A 148 9.53 22.27 15.64
N LYS A 149 10.45 21.69 16.43
CA LYS A 149 11.87 21.99 16.27
C LYS A 149 12.41 21.54 14.92
N ALA A 150 11.97 20.37 14.43
CA ALA A 150 12.35 19.92 13.09
C ALA A 150 11.88 20.89 12.01
N ILE A 151 10.64 21.38 12.13
CA ILE A 151 10.09 22.37 11.20
C ILE A 151 10.87 23.69 11.26
N GLU A 152 11.27 24.14 12.45
CA GLU A 152 12.17 25.30 12.60
C GLU A 152 13.53 25.06 11.94
N ASN A 153 14.14 23.89 12.15
CA ASN A 153 15.42 23.54 11.54
C ASN A 153 15.32 23.48 10.01
N TRP A 154 14.24 22.93 9.47
CA TRP A 154 13.97 22.92 8.04
C TRP A 154 13.74 24.33 7.48
N HIS A 155 13.08 25.21 8.25
CA HIS A 155 12.93 26.63 7.89
C HIS A 155 14.26 27.38 7.85
N ALA A 156 15.20 27.03 8.73
CA ALA A 156 16.51 27.70 8.81
C ALA A 156 17.32 27.62 7.50
N GLU A 157 17.04 26.63 6.64
CA GLU A 157 17.65 26.52 5.30
C GLU A 157 17.20 27.61 4.31
N LYS A 158 16.18 28.42 4.66
CA LYS A 158 15.64 29.49 3.81
C LYS A 158 16.73 30.41 3.27
N ALA A 159 17.65 30.87 4.12
CA ALA A 159 18.69 31.81 3.70
C ALA A 159 19.56 31.21 2.59
N ASN A 160 19.94 29.93 2.72
CA ASN A 160 20.69 29.17 1.73
C ASN A 160 19.87 28.97 0.44
N TYR A 161 18.58 28.66 0.56
CA TYR A 161 17.68 28.51 -0.58
C TYR A 161 17.57 29.82 -1.39
N VAL A 162 17.38 30.95 -0.72
CA VAL A 162 17.30 32.27 -1.37
C VAL A 162 18.61 32.64 -2.06
N ALA A 163 19.76 32.36 -1.43
CA ALA A 163 21.07 32.59 -2.03
C ALA A 163 21.27 31.76 -3.31
N LYS A 164 20.88 30.48 -3.29
CA LYS A 164 20.90 29.58 -4.45
C LYS A 164 20.00 30.08 -5.58
N LYS A 165 18.77 30.51 -5.28
CA LYS A 165 17.81 31.02 -6.29
C LYS A 165 18.29 32.29 -6.99
N LYS A 166 19.13 33.10 -6.34
CA LYS A 166 19.75 34.32 -6.89
C LYS A 166 21.02 34.06 -7.72
N GLY A 167 21.34 32.80 -8.02
CA GLY A 167 22.52 32.42 -8.82
C GLY A 167 23.82 32.36 -8.01
N GLY A 168 23.75 32.37 -6.67
CA GLY A 168 24.90 32.14 -5.80
C GLY A 168 25.27 30.66 -5.69
N THR A 169 26.52 30.39 -5.29
CA THR A 169 26.99 29.05 -4.92
C THR A 169 26.78 28.80 -3.42
N SER A 170 25.68 28.12 -3.04
CA SER A 170 25.56 27.58 -1.67
C SER A 170 26.18 26.17 -1.64
N LYS A 171 27.15 25.94 -0.75
CA LYS A 171 27.68 24.59 -0.47
C LYS A 171 26.80 23.79 0.50
N GLU A 172 25.75 24.43 1.03
CA GLU A 172 24.89 23.89 2.10
C GLU A 172 23.58 23.31 1.55
N PHE A 173 23.06 22.31 2.25
CA PHE A 173 21.83 21.61 1.90
C PHE A 173 20.62 22.54 2.05
N THR A 174 19.70 22.49 1.07
CA THR A 174 18.50 23.36 0.98
C THR A 174 17.22 22.55 0.74
N GLY A 175 17.34 21.22 0.81
CA GLY A 175 16.31 20.30 0.35
C GLY A 175 15.04 20.36 1.21
N TYR A 176 15.16 20.58 2.52
CA TYR A 176 14.00 20.55 3.40
C TYR A 176 13.12 21.79 3.21
N TYR A 177 13.73 22.98 3.11
CA TYR A 177 12.97 24.20 2.84
C TYR A 177 12.31 24.18 1.47
N GLU A 178 13.03 23.75 0.42
CA GLU A 178 12.50 23.65 -0.94
C GLU A 178 11.27 22.72 -0.99
N VAL A 179 11.34 21.59 -0.28
CA VAL A 179 10.26 20.62 -0.18
C VAL A 179 9.05 21.20 0.58
N LEU A 180 9.25 21.90 1.69
CA LEU A 180 8.18 22.53 2.48
C LEU A 180 7.38 23.57 1.71
N ILE A 181 8.04 24.42 0.91
CA ILE A 181 7.37 25.54 0.23
C ILE A 181 6.73 25.16 -1.10
N ASN A 182 7.05 23.99 -1.66
CA ASN A 182 6.61 23.59 -2.99
C ASN A 182 5.08 23.51 -3.10
N SER A 183 4.47 24.44 -3.83
CA SER A 183 3.01 24.62 -3.94
C SER A 183 2.25 23.49 -4.65
N LYS A 184 2.96 22.50 -5.21
CA LYS A 184 2.35 21.28 -5.76
C LYS A 184 1.83 20.36 -4.66
N PHE A 185 2.42 20.40 -3.46
CA PHE A 185 1.98 19.59 -2.34
C PHE A 185 0.83 20.28 -1.60
N THR A 186 -0.30 19.60 -1.46
CA THR A 186 -1.48 20.10 -0.74
C THR A 186 -1.72 19.34 0.55
N TYR A 187 -1.02 18.20 0.74
CA TYR A 187 -1.12 17.37 1.92
C TYR A 187 0.24 16.99 2.49
N VAL A 188 0.26 16.75 3.81
CA VAL A 188 1.44 16.34 4.58
C VAL A 188 1.09 15.25 5.59
N GLY A 189 2.05 14.39 5.91
CA GLY A 189 2.03 13.55 7.10
C GLY A 189 3.41 13.53 7.76
N LEU A 190 3.44 13.58 9.09
CA LEU A 190 4.68 13.51 9.87
C LEU A 190 4.62 12.41 10.91
N ALA A 191 5.76 11.75 11.16
CA ALA A 191 5.93 10.85 12.27
C ALA A 191 7.30 11.07 12.94
N ALA A 192 7.37 10.81 14.23
CA ALA A 192 8.61 10.84 15.00
C ALA A 192 8.76 9.54 15.78
N PHE A 193 9.88 8.85 15.61
CA PHE A 193 10.13 7.54 16.19
C PHE A 193 11.37 7.54 17.07
N LYS A 194 11.23 7.08 18.31
CA LYS A 194 12.35 6.85 19.23
C LYS A 194 12.72 5.37 19.22
N ASN A 195 13.90 5.07 18.69
CA ASN A 195 14.51 3.75 18.79
C ASN A 195 15.30 3.65 20.10
N ALA A 196 14.78 2.90 21.07
CA ALA A 196 15.40 2.76 22.38
C ALA A 196 16.77 2.07 22.36
N ALA A 197 17.07 1.30 21.32
CA ALA A 197 18.36 0.64 21.13
C ALA A 197 19.37 1.51 20.35
N SER A 198 18.95 2.67 19.82
CA SER A 198 19.85 3.59 19.14
C SER A 198 20.79 4.24 20.15
N SER A 199 22.09 4.25 19.84
CA SER A 199 23.11 4.91 20.66
C SER A 199 22.92 6.42 20.76
N GLN A 200 22.20 7.04 19.80
CA GLN A 200 21.93 8.47 19.80
C GLN A 200 20.77 8.87 20.73
N GLN A 201 19.88 7.92 21.08
CA GLN A 201 18.71 8.17 21.96
C GLN A 201 17.81 9.34 21.52
N VAL A 202 17.78 9.60 20.22
CA VAL A 202 17.01 10.66 19.52
C VAL A 202 15.71 10.14 18.93
N ALA A 203 14.74 11.04 18.77
CA ALA A 203 13.66 10.80 17.84
C ALA A 203 14.15 11.08 16.41
N THR A 204 13.84 10.19 15.49
CA THR A 204 13.97 10.46 14.06
C THR A 204 12.62 10.88 13.51
N ILE A 205 12.62 11.93 12.70
CA ILE A 205 11.41 12.57 12.19
C ILE A 205 11.38 12.39 10.68
N SER A 206 10.22 11.99 10.18
CA SER A 206 9.93 11.96 8.75
C SER A 206 8.74 12.87 8.47
N LEU A 207 8.89 13.68 7.42
CA LEU A 207 7.83 14.44 6.79
C LEU A 207 7.65 13.89 5.37
N ALA A 208 6.42 13.54 5.02
CA ALA A 208 6.02 13.09 3.69
C ALA A 208 4.98 14.04 3.11
N LEU A 209 5.10 14.35 1.82
CA LEU A 209 4.26 15.32 1.11
C LEU A 209 3.66 14.73 -0.17
N GLY A 210 2.44 15.16 -0.48
CA GLY A 210 1.68 14.73 -1.65
C GLY A 210 0.60 15.72 -2.04
N ASP A 211 -0.16 15.38 -3.07
CA ASP A 211 -1.21 16.21 -3.69
C ASP A 211 -2.64 15.69 -3.44
N ASP A 212 -2.79 14.55 -2.77
CA ASP A 212 -4.07 13.93 -2.46
C ASP A 212 -4.06 13.24 -1.08
N ALA A 213 -5.25 12.94 -0.56
CA ALA A 213 -5.47 12.21 0.69
C ALA A 213 -6.81 11.47 0.70
N SER A 214 -6.79 10.23 1.21
CA SER A 214 -8.02 9.48 1.51
C SER A 214 -8.74 9.97 2.79
N SER A 215 -8.00 10.59 3.71
CA SER A 215 -8.48 11.10 4.98
C SER A 215 -7.50 12.14 5.56
N GLU A 216 -8.02 13.10 6.33
CA GLU A 216 -7.25 14.13 7.04
C GLU A 216 -7.12 13.84 8.56
N GLU A 217 -7.50 12.64 8.99
CA GLU A 217 -7.41 12.20 10.39
C GLU A 217 -6.00 11.76 10.78
N LEU A 218 -5.73 11.77 12.08
CA LEU A 218 -4.51 11.16 12.62
C LEU A 218 -4.56 9.65 12.42
N ALA A 219 -3.46 9.07 11.93
CA ALA A 219 -3.37 7.64 11.69
C ALA A 219 -3.35 6.83 12.99
N GLY A 220 -2.98 7.41 14.14
CA GLY A 220 -2.98 6.69 15.42
C GLY A 220 -1.88 5.62 15.54
N GLY A 221 -1.92 4.85 16.63
CA GLY A 221 -0.86 3.90 16.98
C GLY A 221 0.35 4.52 17.69
N TYR A 222 0.20 5.72 18.25
CA TYR A 222 1.25 6.42 19.00
C TYR A 222 1.59 5.74 20.34
N GLY A 223 2.72 6.13 20.93
CA GLY A 223 3.26 5.52 22.14
C GLY A 223 4.14 4.32 21.80
N SER A 224 4.25 3.36 22.72
CA SER A 224 5.08 2.17 22.52
C SER A 224 4.58 1.36 21.33
N ALA A 225 5.48 1.04 20.40
CA ALA A 225 5.10 0.41 19.14
C ALA A 225 6.17 -0.54 18.60
N ILE A 226 5.71 -1.47 17.78
CA ILE A 226 6.52 -2.34 16.91
C ILE A 226 6.13 -1.99 15.47
N GLN A 227 7.00 -1.27 14.77
CA GLN A 227 6.79 -0.92 13.37
C GLN A 227 7.44 -1.98 12.48
N TYR A 228 6.63 -2.74 11.74
CA TYR A 228 7.16 -3.66 10.73
C TYR A 228 7.68 -2.89 9.53
N THR A 229 8.82 -3.31 9.01
CA THR A 229 9.41 -2.79 7.77
C THR A 229 10.05 -3.92 6.97
N GLU A 230 10.17 -3.70 5.67
CA GLU A 230 10.91 -4.60 4.78
C GLU A 230 12.42 -4.33 4.90
N VAL A 231 13.20 -5.39 5.04
CA VAL A 231 14.66 -5.34 5.19
C VAL A 231 15.29 -6.34 4.24
N THR A 232 16.35 -5.95 3.52
CA THR A 232 17.11 -6.92 2.72
C THR A 232 17.72 -7.99 3.62
N ALA A 233 17.61 -9.27 3.29
CA ALA A 233 18.08 -10.36 4.15
C ALA A 233 19.58 -10.22 4.52
N SER A 234 20.40 -9.69 3.61
CA SER A 234 21.82 -9.42 3.87
C SER A 234 22.07 -8.28 4.87
N ASN A 235 21.12 -7.37 5.07
CA ASN A 235 21.22 -6.24 5.99
C ASN A 235 20.67 -6.56 7.39
N LEU A 236 20.00 -7.71 7.56
CA LEU A 236 19.30 -8.05 8.81
C LEU A 236 20.22 -8.08 10.03
N SER A 237 21.45 -8.58 9.89
CA SER A 237 22.43 -8.60 10.99
C SER A 237 22.84 -7.19 11.44
N THR A 238 22.99 -6.26 10.50
CA THR A 238 23.25 -4.83 10.78
C THR A 238 22.06 -4.14 11.41
N VAL A 239 20.84 -4.48 11.03
CA VAL A 239 19.63 -3.94 11.69
C VAL A 239 19.55 -4.43 13.14
N LYS A 240 19.80 -5.72 13.39
CA LYS A 240 19.81 -6.31 14.75
C LYS A 240 20.85 -5.71 15.69
N SER A 241 21.95 -5.14 15.18
CA SER A 241 22.94 -4.47 16.02
C SER A 241 22.58 -3.02 16.38
N LYS A 242 21.54 -2.45 15.76
CA LYS A 242 21.14 -1.04 15.92
C LYS A 242 19.71 -0.86 16.45
N ALA A 243 18.93 -1.94 16.51
CA ALA A 243 17.53 -1.91 16.91
C ALA A 243 17.14 -3.17 17.67
N THR A 244 16.13 -3.07 18.53
CA THR A 244 15.43 -4.24 19.05
C THR A 244 14.49 -4.76 17.96
N VAL A 245 14.84 -5.91 17.38
CA VAL A 245 14.14 -6.52 16.25
C VAL A 245 13.19 -7.62 16.73
N VAL A 246 12.00 -7.66 16.13
CA VAL A 246 10.96 -8.66 16.37
C VAL A 246 10.71 -9.43 15.07
N GLU A 247 11.06 -10.72 15.08
CA GLU A 247 10.94 -11.60 13.88
C GLU A 247 9.66 -12.44 13.90
N LYS A 248 8.79 -12.22 14.88
CA LYS A 248 7.51 -12.90 15.01
C LYS A 248 6.61 -12.57 13.80
N PRO A 249 5.94 -13.54 13.15
CA PRO A 249 4.95 -13.25 12.10
C PRO A 249 3.80 -12.35 12.59
N LEU A 250 3.35 -11.40 11.76
CA LEU A 250 2.25 -10.47 12.10
C LEU A 250 0.96 -11.18 12.56
N LYS A 251 0.63 -12.31 11.92
CA LYS A 251 -0.55 -13.12 12.26
C LYS A 251 -0.54 -13.60 13.71
N ASP A 252 0.63 -13.88 14.28
CA ASP A 252 0.77 -14.44 15.62
C ASP A 252 0.54 -13.38 16.71
N PHE A 253 0.34 -12.10 16.34
CA PHE A 253 -0.01 -11.04 17.29
C PHE A 253 -1.51 -10.96 17.60
N ARG A 254 -2.36 -11.71 16.88
CA ARG A 254 -3.83 -11.61 16.96
C ARG A 254 -4.53 -12.75 17.70
N THR A 255 -3.81 -13.53 18.49
CA THR A 255 -4.39 -14.66 19.23
C THR A 255 -5.46 -14.16 20.21
N SER A 256 -6.68 -14.69 20.12
CA SER A 256 -7.78 -14.39 21.04
C SER A 256 -8.07 -15.58 21.95
N THR A 257 -8.57 -15.32 23.15
CA THR A 257 -9.11 -16.35 24.05
C THR A 257 -10.62 -16.55 23.89
N SER A 258 -11.25 -15.88 22.92
CA SER A 258 -12.68 -16.03 22.63
C SER A 258 -13.01 -17.35 21.93
N SER A 259 -14.27 -17.78 21.94
CA SER A 259 -14.76 -18.90 21.12
C SER A 259 -15.51 -18.42 19.87
N GLN A 260 -15.37 -17.14 19.53
CA GLN A 260 -16.12 -16.49 18.46
C GLN A 260 -15.81 -17.11 17.10
N SER A 261 -16.85 -17.36 16.29
CA SER A 261 -16.70 -17.87 14.93
C SER A 261 -17.61 -17.12 13.97
N GLY A 262 -17.15 -16.88 12.75
CA GLY A 262 -17.89 -16.21 11.69
C GLY A 262 -17.34 -14.84 11.29
N TRP A 263 -18.07 -14.17 10.42
CA TRP A 263 -17.71 -12.85 9.89
C TRP A 263 -17.93 -11.75 10.93
N VAL A 264 -16.94 -10.88 11.07
CA VAL A 264 -16.97 -9.70 11.96
C VAL A 264 -16.55 -8.49 11.17
N GLN A 265 -17.30 -7.39 11.29
CA GLN A 265 -16.93 -6.11 10.73
C GLN A 265 -16.34 -5.21 11.81
N SER A 266 -15.16 -4.65 11.56
CA SER A 266 -14.51 -3.65 12.42
C SER A 266 -13.87 -2.58 11.55
N ASN A 267 -14.15 -1.30 11.85
CA ASN A 267 -13.66 -0.13 11.10
C ASN A 267 -13.82 -0.25 9.57
N GLY A 268 -15.00 -0.68 9.14
CA GLY A 268 -15.33 -0.84 7.72
C GLY A 268 -14.68 -2.05 7.04
N LYS A 269 -13.85 -2.83 7.74
CA LYS A 269 -13.19 -4.04 7.23
C LYS A 269 -13.83 -5.30 7.75
N TRP A 270 -13.77 -6.36 6.95
CA TRP A 270 -14.28 -7.68 7.30
C TRP A 270 -13.16 -8.63 7.69
N TYR A 271 -13.41 -9.40 8.74
CA TYR A 271 -12.54 -10.44 9.27
C TYR A 271 -13.37 -11.72 9.44
N PHE A 272 -12.72 -12.88 9.34
CA PHE A 272 -13.37 -14.16 9.67
C PHE A 272 -12.69 -14.77 10.87
N TYR A 273 -13.48 -15.07 11.90
CA TYR A 273 -13.02 -15.73 13.11
C TYR A 273 -13.37 -17.22 13.06
N GLU A 274 -12.49 -18.07 13.59
CA GLU A 274 -12.74 -19.49 13.81
C GLU A 274 -12.20 -19.87 15.17
N SER A 275 -13.08 -20.27 16.09
CA SER A 275 -12.71 -20.59 17.48
C SER A 275 -11.92 -19.46 18.18
N GLY A 276 -12.29 -18.21 17.89
CA GLY A 276 -11.67 -17.00 18.42
C GLY A 276 -10.49 -16.47 17.61
N ASP A 277 -9.87 -17.28 16.76
CA ASP A 277 -8.72 -16.83 15.98
C ASP A 277 -9.16 -16.19 14.67
N VAL A 278 -8.57 -15.04 14.36
CA VAL A 278 -8.71 -14.41 13.04
C VAL A 278 -8.01 -15.28 12.00
N LYS A 279 -8.76 -15.72 10.98
CA LYS A 279 -8.21 -16.46 9.85
C LYS A 279 -7.47 -15.53 8.89
N THR A 280 -6.49 -16.09 8.20
CA THR A 280 -5.81 -15.50 7.05
C THR A 280 -5.84 -16.49 5.89
N GLY A 281 -5.55 -16.01 4.68
CA GLY A 281 -5.59 -16.82 3.46
C GLY A 281 -7.01 -17.20 3.03
N TRP A 282 -7.13 -18.34 2.34
CA TRP A 282 -8.41 -18.81 1.81
C TRP A 282 -9.33 -19.35 2.90
N VAL A 283 -10.57 -18.87 2.90
CA VAL A 283 -11.65 -19.33 3.78
C VAL A 283 -12.84 -19.76 2.92
N LYS A 284 -13.37 -20.97 3.18
CA LYS A 284 -14.62 -21.44 2.55
C LYS A 284 -15.75 -21.39 3.56
N THR A 285 -16.77 -20.58 3.28
CA THR A 285 -17.96 -20.45 4.12
C THR A 285 -19.19 -20.16 3.25
N GLY A 286 -20.36 -20.68 3.63
CA GLY A 286 -21.59 -20.53 2.84
C GLY A 286 -21.48 -21.04 1.40
N GLY A 287 -20.61 -22.03 1.14
CA GLY A 287 -20.36 -22.56 -0.20
C GLY A 287 -19.49 -21.68 -1.11
N LYS A 288 -19.03 -20.52 -0.64
CA LYS A 288 -18.18 -19.59 -1.39
C LYS A 288 -16.77 -19.52 -0.80
N TRP A 289 -15.80 -19.17 -1.63
CA TRP A 289 -14.42 -18.91 -1.22
C TRP A 289 -14.18 -17.42 -1.04
N TYR A 290 -13.40 -17.07 -0.03
CA TYR A 290 -12.98 -15.72 0.31
C TYR A 290 -11.48 -15.73 0.59
N TYR A 291 -10.80 -14.61 0.36
CA TYR A 291 -9.39 -14.48 0.68
C TYR A 291 -9.19 -13.36 1.69
N LEU A 292 -8.56 -13.70 2.82
CA LEU A 292 -8.13 -12.77 3.85
C LEU A 292 -6.62 -12.55 3.71
N ASN A 293 -6.17 -11.30 3.74
CA ASN A 293 -4.73 -11.03 3.69
C ASN A 293 -4.03 -11.50 4.99
N ASP A 294 -2.72 -11.27 5.11
CA ASP A 294 -1.94 -11.63 6.31
C ASP A 294 -2.38 -10.87 7.57
N LEU A 295 -3.25 -9.86 7.39
CA LEU A 295 -3.90 -9.13 8.46
C LEU A 295 -5.27 -9.69 8.87
N GLY A 296 -5.75 -10.72 8.17
CA GLY A 296 -7.11 -11.24 8.31
C GLY A 296 -8.17 -10.35 7.68
N VAL A 297 -7.77 -9.28 6.99
CA VAL A 297 -8.69 -8.37 6.30
C VAL A 297 -9.13 -9.03 5.00
N MET A 298 -10.44 -9.15 4.82
CA MET A 298 -11.03 -9.65 3.59
C MET A 298 -10.67 -8.77 2.40
N GLN A 299 -10.23 -9.41 1.33
CA GLN A 299 -9.89 -8.75 0.08
C GLN A 299 -11.08 -8.74 -0.89
N THR A 300 -11.08 -7.75 -1.78
CA THR A 300 -12.00 -7.61 -2.91
C THR A 300 -11.20 -7.21 -4.14
N GLY A 301 -11.73 -7.45 -5.34
CA GLY A 301 -11.04 -7.20 -6.60
C GLY A 301 -9.99 -8.24 -6.92
N PHE A 302 -9.00 -7.87 -7.74
CA PHE A 302 -7.91 -8.76 -8.13
C PHE A 302 -6.95 -9.01 -6.96
N VAL A 303 -6.64 -10.28 -6.70
CA VAL A 303 -5.65 -10.70 -5.70
C VAL A 303 -4.69 -11.70 -6.31
N GLU A 304 -3.40 -11.56 -6.03
CA GLU A 304 -2.37 -12.52 -6.41
C GLU A 304 -2.03 -13.43 -5.21
N VAL A 305 -2.23 -14.72 -5.41
CA VAL A 305 -1.95 -15.77 -4.42
C VAL A 305 -1.12 -16.84 -5.10
N ASP A 306 0.09 -17.05 -4.59
CA ASP A 306 1.04 -18.08 -5.05
C ASP A 306 1.28 -18.06 -6.57
N GLY A 307 1.41 -16.86 -7.15
CA GLY A 307 1.69 -16.65 -8.58
C GLY A 307 0.47 -16.79 -9.50
N ALA A 308 -0.72 -17.00 -8.95
CA ALA A 308 -1.98 -17.01 -9.67
C ALA A 308 -2.84 -15.80 -9.28
N TRP A 309 -3.51 -15.21 -10.28
CA TRP A 309 -4.47 -14.13 -10.06
C TRP A 309 -5.87 -14.68 -9.85
N TYR A 310 -6.60 -14.11 -8.91
CA TYR A 310 -7.99 -14.40 -8.63
C TYR A 310 -8.77 -13.08 -8.63
N PHE A 311 -10.08 -13.16 -8.84
CA PHE A 311 -10.96 -12.01 -8.68
C PHE A 311 -11.98 -12.29 -7.58
N LEU A 312 -12.02 -11.45 -6.57
CA LEU A 312 -13.03 -11.48 -5.52
C LEU A 312 -14.05 -10.38 -5.80
N ASP A 313 -15.34 -10.69 -5.79
CA ASP A 313 -16.38 -9.70 -6.02
C ASP A 313 -16.48 -8.68 -4.87
N SER A 314 -17.40 -7.73 -4.97
CA SER A 314 -17.60 -6.71 -3.93
C SER A 314 -18.00 -7.27 -2.55
N SER A 315 -18.51 -8.51 -2.51
CA SER A 315 -18.81 -9.22 -1.26
C SER A 315 -17.61 -10.00 -0.73
N GLY A 316 -16.49 -10.01 -1.46
CA GLY A 316 -15.29 -10.80 -1.19
C GLY A 316 -15.35 -12.23 -1.69
N ALA A 317 -16.44 -12.63 -2.36
CA ALA A 317 -16.57 -13.99 -2.86
C ALA A 317 -15.75 -14.18 -4.14
N MET A 318 -15.00 -15.27 -4.21
CA MET A 318 -14.19 -15.64 -5.36
C MET A 318 -15.06 -15.92 -6.59
N PHE A 319 -14.70 -15.28 -7.69
CA PHE A 319 -15.34 -15.40 -8.98
C PHE A 319 -14.71 -16.51 -9.83
N THR A 320 -15.52 -17.16 -10.66
CA THR A 320 -15.11 -18.17 -11.64
C THR A 320 -15.83 -17.93 -12.98
N GLY A 321 -15.20 -18.26 -14.10
CA GLY A 321 -15.73 -18.10 -15.45
C GLY A 321 -15.32 -16.78 -16.11
N TRP A 322 -16.06 -16.39 -17.15
CA TRP A 322 -15.83 -15.14 -17.89
C TRP A 322 -16.30 -13.90 -17.11
N GLY A 323 -15.43 -12.90 -16.96
CA GLY A 323 -15.74 -11.62 -16.31
C GLY A 323 -15.15 -10.41 -17.05
N THR A 324 -15.70 -9.22 -16.81
CA THR A 324 -15.23 -7.98 -17.43
C THR A 324 -15.20 -6.79 -16.45
N ASP A 325 -14.14 -5.99 -16.54
CA ASP A 325 -13.99 -4.71 -15.81
C ASP A 325 -14.67 -3.52 -16.51
N GLY A 326 -15.51 -3.79 -17.51
CA GLY A 326 -16.17 -2.79 -18.35
C GLY A 326 -15.43 -2.49 -19.65
N SER A 327 -14.14 -2.82 -19.75
CA SER A 327 -13.32 -2.59 -20.95
C SER A 327 -12.57 -3.83 -21.43
N ARG A 328 -12.16 -4.70 -20.51
CA ARG A 328 -11.33 -5.88 -20.76
C ARG A 328 -12.06 -7.13 -20.29
N TRP A 329 -11.80 -8.24 -20.96
CA TRP A 329 -12.36 -9.55 -20.64
C TRP A 329 -11.29 -10.48 -20.08
N PHE A 330 -11.67 -11.27 -19.07
CA PHE A 330 -10.82 -12.22 -18.36
C PHE A 330 -11.56 -13.55 -18.20
N TYR A 331 -10.84 -14.64 -18.04
CA TYR A 331 -11.41 -15.95 -17.72
C TYR A 331 -10.73 -16.54 -16.48
N PHE A 332 -11.53 -16.96 -15.50
CA PHE A 332 -11.09 -17.63 -14.28
C PHE A 332 -11.56 -19.09 -14.30
N ASP A 333 -10.69 -20.06 -14.04
CA ASP A 333 -11.07 -21.47 -14.09
C ASP A 333 -11.86 -21.92 -12.84
N GLY A 334 -12.19 -23.22 -12.75
CA GLY A 334 -12.98 -23.75 -11.64
C GLY A 334 -12.31 -23.66 -10.26
N SER A 335 -10.99 -23.44 -10.21
CA SER A 335 -10.27 -23.12 -8.96
C SER A 335 -10.30 -21.63 -8.62
N GLY A 336 -10.77 -20.79 -9.55
CA GLY A 336 -10.73 -19.32 -9.46
C GLY A 336 -9.47 -18.70 -10.04
N ALA A 337 -8.47 -19.49 -10.46
CA ALA A 337 -7.25 -18.97 -11.06
C ALA A 337 -7.50 -18.38 -12.45
N MET A 338 -7.00 -17.17 -12.70
CA MET A 338 -7.07 -16.48 -13.99
C MET A 338 -6.24 -17.23 -15.03
N LYS A 339 -6.84 -17.50 -16.19
CA LYS A 339 -6.14 -18.09 -17.34
C LYS A 339 -5.38 -17.04 -18.13
N THR A 340 -4.20 -17.44 -18.60
CA THR A 340 -3.44 -16.78 -19.66
C THR A 340 -3.17 -17.78 -20.79
N GLY A 341 -2.85 -17.28 -21.98
CA GLY A 341 -2.62 -18.08 -23.17
C GLY A 341 -3.90 -18.59 -23.83
N TRP A 342 -3.77 -19.71 -24.55
CA TRP A 342 -4.86 -20.34 -25.27
C TRP A 342 -5.85 -21.02 -24.32
N TYR A 343 -7.13 -20.71 -24.49
CA TYR A 343 -8.22 -21.31 -23.74
C TYR A 343 -9.33 -21.81 -24.68
N LYS A 344 -9.81 -23.03 -24.45
CA LYS A 344 -10.88 -23.64 -25.26
C LYS A 344 -12.12 -23.87 -24.40
N GLU A 345 -13.24 -23.32 -24.85
CA GLU A 345 -14.55 -23.51 -24.21
C GLU A 345 -15.56 -23.95 -25.26
N ASN A 346 -16.24 -25.08 -25.03
CA ASN A 346 -17.31 -25.59 -25.90
C ASN A 346 -16.94 -25.64 -27.39
N GLY A 347 -15.69 -26.00 -27.71
CA GLY A 347 -15.22 -26.08 -29.10
C GLY A 347 -14.62 -24.78 -29.65
N THR A 348 -14.86 -23.64 -29.02
CA THR A 348 -14.34 -22.33 -29.43
C THR A 348 -13.02 -22.02 -28.73
N TRP A 349 -12.03 -21.54 -29.49
CA TRP A 349 -10.76 -21.07 -28.95
C TRP A 349 -10.80 -19.57 -28.66
N TYR A 350 -10.13 -19.20 -27.59
CA TYR A 350 -9.89 -17.83 -27.12
C TYR A 350 -8.41 -17.69 -26.80
N TYR A 351 -7.89 -16.46 -26.87
CA TYR A 351 -6.54 -16.16 -26.43
C TYR A 351 -6.56 -15.04 -25.40
N LEU A 352 -6.05 -15.35 -24.20
CA LEU A 352 -5.86 -14.42 -23.10
C LEU A 352 -4.39 -14.05 -23.11
N ASP A 353 -4.04 -12.76 -23.11
CA ASP A 353 -2.64 -12.37 -23.14
C ASP A 353 -1.94 -12.61 -21.79
N GLN A 354 -0.66 -12.21 -21.67
CA GLN A 354 0.11 -12.40 -20.44
C GLN A 354 -0.46 -11.64 -19.24
N SER A 355 -1.25 -10.60 -19.46
CA SER A 355 -2.00 -9.88 -18.42
C SER A 355 -3.39 -10.47 -18.16
N GLY A 356 -3.73 -11.59 -18.82
CA GLY A 356 -5.03 -12.26 -18.73
C GLY A 356 -6.12 -11.61 -19.57
N VAL A 357 -5.80 -10.57 -20.35
CA VAL A 357 -6.80 -9.85 -21.15
C VAL A 357 -7.08 -10.62 -22.43
N MET A 358 -8.35 -10.92 -22.67
CA MET A 358 -8.82 -11.56 -23.90
C MET A 358 -8.52 -10.69 -25.12
N LYS A 359 -7.90 -11.29 -26.13
CA LYS A 359 -7.63 -10.62 -27.41
C LYS A 359 -8.86 -10.63 -28.33
N THR A 360 -8.98 -9.54 -29.06
CA THR A 360 -9.92 -9.34 -30.18
C THR A 360 -9.16 -8.68 -31.33
N GLY A 361 -9.64 -8.82 -32.56
CA GLY A 361 -8.93 -8.37 -33.76
C GLY A 361 -7.70 -9.22 -34.05
N TRP A 362 -6.75 -8.65 -34.80
CA TRP A 362 -5.48 -9.30 -35.11
C TRP A 362 -4.51 -9.28 -33.93
N PHE A 363 -3.90 -10.42 -33.63
CA PHE A 363 -2.84 -10.55 -32.64
C PHE A 363 -1.82 -11.61 -33.07
N LYS A 364 -0.60 -11.50 -32.54
CA LYS A 364 0.52 -12.38 -32.89
C LYS A 364 0.90 -13.26 -31.69
N VAL A 365 1.08 -14.56 -31.94
CA VAL A 365 1.60 -15.52 -30.96
C VAL A 365 2.75 -16.30 -31.59
N GLY A 366 3.96 -16.13 -31.05
CA GLY A 366 5.17 -16.63 -31.70
C GLY A 366 5.36 -15.99 -33.08
N LYS A 367 5.46 -16.81 -34.13
CA LYS A 367 5.61 -16.35 -35.52
C LYS A 367 4.29 -16.18 -36.28
N TYR A 368 3.17 -16.62 -35.71
CA TYR A 368 1.88 -16.70 -36.40
C TYR A 368 0.96 -15.54 -36.01
N TRP A 369 0.16 -15.09 -36.98
CA TRP A 369 -0.91 -14.12 -36.78
C TRP A 369 -2.24 -14.83 -36.69
N TYR A 370 -3.11 -14.35 -35.81
CA TYR A 370 -4.43 -14.88 -35.52
C TYR A 370 -5.45 -13.75 -35.49
N TYR A 371 -6.70 -14.05 -35.82
CA TYR A 371 -7.80 -13.11 -35.71
C TYR A 371 -8.87 -13.63 -34.75
N ALA A 372 -9.24 -12.85 -33.75
CA ALA A 372 -10.39 -13.11 -32.88
C ALA A 372 -11.51 -12.11 -33.19
N TYR A 373 -12.75 -12.58 -33.28
CA TYR A 373 -13.92 -11.71 -33.42
C TYR A 373 -14.11 -10.83 -32.17
N GLY A 374 -15.02 -9.85 -32.23
CA GLY A 374 -15.33 -8.99 -31.07
C GLY A 374 -15.83 -9.76 -29.83
N SER A 375 -16.29 -11.00 -29.99
CA SER A 375 -16.63 -11.92 -28.90
C SER A 375 -15.42 -12.65 -28.29
N GLY A 376 -14.22 -12.48 -28.85
CA GLY A 376 -13.00 -13.21 -28.50
C GLY A 376 -12.85 -14.57 -29.17
N ALA A 377 -13.89 -15.04 -29.87
CA ALA A 377 -13.84 -16.31 -30.58
C ALA A 377 -12.79 -16.27 -31.71
N LEU A 378 -11.88 -17.23 -31.72
CA LEU A 378 -10.87 -17.37 -32.77
C LEU A 378 -11.52 -17.73 -34.12
N ALA A 379 -11.16 -17.01 -35.17
CA ALA A 379 -11.47 -17.39 -36.54
C ALA A 379 -10.62 -18.59 -36.95
N VAL A 380 -11.26 -19.69 -37.38
CA VAL A 380 -10.59 -20.91 -37.84
C VAL A 380 -11.22 -21.38 -39.15
N SER A 381 -10.39 -21.88 -40.08
CA SER A 381 -10.82 -22.41 -41.39
C SER A 381 -11.76 -21.47 -42.16
N THR A 382 -11.44 -20.17 -42.17
CA THR A 382 -12.33 -19.14 -42.73
C THR A 382 -11.56 -17.97 -43.32
N THR A 383 -12.29 -16.99 -43.86
CA THR A 383 -11.78 -15.67 -44.24
C THR A 383 -12.21 -14.65 -43.18
N THR A 384 -11.28 -13.83 -42.70
CA THR A 384 -11.53 -12.78 -41.71
C THR A 384 -12.38 -11.65 -42.31
N PRO A 385 -13.03 -10.80 -41.49
CA PRO A 385 -13.88 -9.70 -42.00
C PRO A 385 -13.17 -8.70 -42.91
N ASP A 386 -11.85 -8.58 -42.80
CA ASP A 386 -10.97 -7.75 -43.61
C ASP A 386 -10.32 -8.50 -44.79
N GLY A 387 -10.71 -9.76 -45.05
CA GLY A 387 -10.42 -10.47 -46.30
C GLY A 387 -9.26 -11.45 -46.28
N TYR A 388 -8.62 -11.71 -45.14
CA TYR A 388 -7.47 -12.64 -45.05
C TYR A 388 -7.90 -14.06 -44.70
N ARG A 389 -7.24 -15.08 -45.28
CA ARG A 389 -7.52 -16.48 -44.97
C ARG A 389 -6.77 -16.96 -43.72
N VAL A 390 -7.46 -17.70 -42.86
CA VAL A 390 -6.87 -18.40 -41.70
C VAL A 390 -7.11 -19.91 -41.79
N ASN A 391 -6.10 -20.71 -41.41
CA ASN A 391 -6.16 -22.17 -41.48
C ASN A 391 -6.95 -22.81 -40.32
N GLY A 392 -6.94 -24.14 -40.21
CA GLY A 392 -7.65 -24.88 -39.15
C GLY A 392 -7.17 -24.62 -37.72
N ASN A 393 -5.96 -24.08 -37.56
CA ASN A 393 -5.43 -23.60 -36.27
C ASN A 393 -5.71 -22.11 -36.04
N GLY A 394 -6.35 -21.43 -37.00
CA GLY A 394 -6.60 -19.99 -36.97
C GLY A 394 -5.40 -19.13 -37.36
N GLU A 395 -4.33 -19.74 -37.89
CA GLU A 395 -3.13 -19.04 -38.32
C GLU A 395 -3.38 -18.39 -39.68
N TRP A 396 -2.99 -17.12 -39.84
CA TRP A 396 -3.00 -16.44 -41.13
C TRP A 396 -2.10 -17.16 -42.14
N VAL A 397 -2.68 -17.42 -43.31
CA VAL A 397 -1.99 -17.97 -44.47
C VAL A 397 -2.08 -16.97 -45.62
N ASN A 398 -0.94 -16.74 -46.26
CA ASN A 398 -0.83 -15.87 -47.43
C ASN A 398 -1.19 -16.63 -48.71
#